data_AF-A0A935NKP0-F1
#
_entry.id   AF-A0A935NKP0-F1
#
_cell.length_a   1.000
_cell.length_b   1.000
_cell.length_c   1.000
_cell.angle_alpha   90.00
_cell.angle_beta   90.00
_cell.angle_gamma   90.00
#
_symmetry.space_group_name_H-M   'P 1'
#
loop_
_entity.id
_entity.type
_entity.pdbx_description
1 polymer ?
#
loop_
_entity_poly.entity_id
_entity_poly.type
_entity_poly.pdbx_seq_one_letter_code
_entity_poly.pdbx_strand_id
1 'polypeptide(L)'
;MREIILFFAVLAFYVTKIQAQTVTDYDGNVYNTVTIGTQVWMKENLNVKHYRNGDAIPEVQDSVLWVNQNEGAWCYNENNPVNGAVYGTLYNWYAANDPRNIAPVGWHLPTDDEWKTLEIYLGMSPATANRVNTEEQPRAMH
;
A
#
# COMPACT_ATOMS: atom_id res chain seq x y z
N MET A 1 37.67 -33.65 -24.75
CA MET A 1 37.68 -32.42 -23.91
C MET A 1 36.96 -31.26 -24.60
N ARG A 2 35.74 -31.44 -25.12
CA ARG A 2 34.98 -30.39 -25.81
C ARG A 2 33.54 -30.21 -25.29
N GLU A 3 33.14 -31.05 -24.32
CA GLU A 3 31.79 -31.10 -23.73
C GLU A 3 31.71 -30.39 -22.36
N ILE A 4 32.84 -30.02 -21.75
CA ILE A 4 32.87 -29.50 -20.36
C ILE A 4 32.73 -27.96 -20.30
N ILE A 5 32.96 -27.26 -21.41
CA ILE A 5 32.97 -25.78 -21.44
C ILE A 5 31.55 -25.19 -21.49
N LEU A 6 30.53 -25.96 -21.88
CA LEU A 6 29.15 -25.48 -22.00
C LEU A 6 28.37 -25.41 -20.68
N PHE A 7 28.78 -26.13 -19.63
CA PHE A 7 28.09 -26.09 -18.34
C PHE A 7 28.46 -24.87 -17.48
N PHE A 8 29.66 -24.31 -17.65
CA PHE A 8 30.07 -23.11 -16.92
C PHE A 8 29.44 -21.81 -17.45
N ALA A 9 29.03 -21.78 -18.71
CA ALA A 9 28.37 -20.62 -19.32
C ALA A 9 26.89 -20.48 -18.90
N VAL A 10 26.23 -21.58 -18.50
CA VAL A 10 24.83 -21.56 -18.05
C VAL A 10 24.72 -21.19 -16.56
N LEU A 11 25.79 -21.35 -15.78
CA LEU A 11 25.79 -21.02 -14.35
C LEU A 11 26.05 -19.52 -14.05
N ALA A 12 26.59 -18.77 -15.01
CA ALA A 12 26.96 -17.36 -14.83
C ALA A 12 25.81 -16.36 -15.12
N PHE A 13 24.61 -16.84 -15.46
CA PHE A 13 23.43 -15.99 -15.70
C PHE A 13 22.32 -16.13 -14.65
N TYR A 14 22.60 -16.78 -13.52
CA TYR A 14 21.79 -16.66 -12.31
C TYR A 14 22.37 -15.62 -11.35
N VAL A 15 22.87 -14.50 -11.87
CA VAL A 15 22.78 -13.26 -11.09
C VAL A 15 21.34 -12.82 -11.24
N THR A 16 20.45 -13.37 -10.41
CA THR A 16 19.15 -12.76 -10.19
C THR A 16 19.47 -11.34 -9.72
N LYS A 17 19.33 -10.36 -10.62
CA LYS A 17 19.15 -8.98 -10.17
C LYS A 17 18.01 -9.07 -9.18
N ILE A 18 18.29 -8.83 -7.90
CA ILE A 18 17.24 -8.49 -6.95
C ILE A 18 16.77 -7.12 -7.42
N GLN A 19 15.94 -7.12 -8.46
CA GLN A 19 15.25 -5.92 -8.86
C GLN A 19 14.33 -5.61 -7.70
N ALA A 20 14.43 -4.39 -7.16
CA ALA A 20 13.47 -3.92 -6.19
C ALA A 20 12.09 -4.18 -6.79
N GLN A 21 11.27 -5.00 -6.11
CA GLN A 21 9.91 -5.22 -6.54
C GLN A 21 9.17 -3.91 -6.28
N THR A 22 8.67 -3.32 -7.36
CA THR A 22 7.85 -2.12 -7.30
C THR A 22 6.44 -2.44 -7.72
N VAL A 23 5.48 -1.69 -7.21
CA VAL A 23 4.10 -1.65 -7.70
C VAL A 23 3.78 -0.25 -8.22
N THR A 24 3.00 -0.19 -9.29
CA THR A 24 2.55 1.07 -9.88
C THR A 24 1.03 1.15 -9.84
N ASP A 25 0.50 2.28 -9.40
CA ASP A 25 -0.93 2.55 -9.37
C ASP A 25 -1.45 3.09 -10.71
N TYR A 26 -2.72 3.53 -10.74
CA TYR A 26 -3.32 4.14 -11.92
C TYR A 26 -2.71 5.52 -12.27
N ASP A 27 -2.31 6.28 -11.25
CA ASP A 27 -1.72 7.62 -11.38
C ASP A 27 -0.26 7.61 -11.85
N GLY A 28 0.35 6.43 -11.92
CA GLY A 28 1.75 6.25 -12.27
C GLY A 28 2.69 6.46 -11.09
N ASN A 29 2.20 6.53 -9.85
CA ASN A 29 3.08 6.50 -8.69
C ASN A 29 3.72 5.12 -8.57
N VAL A 30 5.03 5.09 -8.28
CA VAL A 30 5.81 3.86 -8.15
C VAL A 30 6.20 3.68 -6.70
N TYR A 31 5.75 2.58 -6.10
CA TYR A 31 6.00 2.21 -4.72
C TYR A 31 7.02 1.09 -4.66
N ASN A 32 8.03 1.23 -3.81
CA ASN A 32 8.93 0.13 -3.49
C ASN A 32 8.22 -0.82 -2.52
N THR A 33 8.58 -2.09 -2.58
CA THR A 33 7.98 -3.11 -1.69
C THR A 33 9.02 -3.74 -0.79
N VAL A 34 8.56 -4.33 0.31
CA VAL A 34 9.36 -5.07 1.27
C VAL A 34 8.62 -6.31 1.73
N THR A 35 9.33 -7.43 1.82
CA THR A 35 8.80 -8.65 2.43
C THR A 35 9.07 -8.63 3.93
N ILE A 36 8.02 -8.77 4.73
CA ILE A 36 8.09 -8.86 6.19
C ILE A 36 7.34 -10.13 6.61
N GLY A 37 8.08 -11.12 7.11
CA GLY A 37 7.54 -12.46 7.35
C GLY A 37 7.05 -13.08 6.04
N THR A 38 5.76 -13.44 6.01
CA THR A 38 5.09 -14.00 4.83
C THR A 38 4.33 -12.96 4.01
N GLN A 39 4.32 -11.69 4.43
CA GLN A 39 3.54 -10.61 3.82
C GLN A 39 4.45 -9.70 3.01
N VAL A 40 3.93 -9.11 1.94
CA VAL A 40 4.62 -8.09 1.13
C VAL A 40 3.89 -6.77 1.33
N TRP A 41 4.63 -5.74 1.73
CA TRP A 41 4.13 -4.41 2.07
C TRP A 41 4.73 -3.36 1.14
N MET A 42 4.00 -2.28 0.89
CA MET A 42 4.59 -1.07 0.30
C MET A 42 5.49 -0.40 1.34
N LYS A 43 6.59 0.22 0.90
CA LYS A 43 7.50 0.99 1.77
C LYS A 43 6.99 2.41 1.99
N GLU A 44 6.29 2.96 1.00
CA GLU A 44 5.74 4.30 1.04
C GLU A 44 4.21 4.28 1.21
N ASN A 45 3.65 5.39 1.67
CA ASN A 45 2.21 5.55 1.83
C ASN A 45 1.51 5.69 0.47
N LEU A 46 0.27 5.20 0.40
CA LEU A 46 -0.57 5.34 -0.79
C LEU A 46 -0.83 6.83 -1.10
N ASN A 47 -0.78 7.18 -2.39
CA ASN A 47 -0.84 8.57 -2.87
C ASN A 47 -1.63 8.69 -4.20
N VAL A 48 -2.66 7.87 -4.34
CA VAL A 48 -3.57 7.90 -5.50
C VAL A 48 -4.59 9.02 -5.41
N LYS A 49 -5.00 9.50 -6.58
CA LYS A 49 -6.08 10.47 -6.83
C LYS A 49 -7.18 9.88 -7.70
N HIS A 50 -6.97 8.68 -8.23
CA HIS A 50 -7.98 7.92 -8.96
C HIS A 50 -8.14 6.53 -8.35
N TYR A 51 -9.35 5.98 -8.47
CA TYR A 51 -9.59 4.56 -8.27
C TYR A 51 -8.90 3.74 -9.37
N ARG A 52 -8.79 2.43 -9.15
CA ARG A 52 -8.17 1.48 -10.09
C ARG A 52 -8.84 1.48 -11.47
N ASN A 53 -10.13 1.81 -11.57
CA ASN A 53 -10.85 1.91 -12.84
C ASN A 53 -10.62 3.24 -13.57
N GLY A 54 -9.88 4.18 -12.96
CA GLY A 54 -9.57 5.50 -13.51
C GLY A 54 -10.56 6.61 -13.15
N ASP A 55 -11.60 6.33 -12.37
CA ASP A 55 -12.48 7.37 -11.85
C ASP A 55 -11.73 8.25 -10.84
N ALA A 56 -11.87 9.56 -10.95
CA ALA A 56 -11.26 10.50 -10.02
C ALA A 56 -11.91 10.40 -8.63
N ILE A 57 -11.06 10.47 -7.60
CA ILE A 57 -11.48 10.69 -6.22
C ILE A 57 -11.39 12.22 -5.99
N PRO A 58 -12.46 12.90 -5.58
CA PRO A 58 -12.44 14.34 -5.36
C PRO A 58 -11.51 14.73 -4.20
N GLU A 59 -10.77 15.82 -4.37
CA GLU A 59 -10.06 16.47 -3.26
C GLU A 59 -11.05 17.29 -2.43
N VAL A 60 -11.13 17.03 -1.12
CA VAL A 60 -12.03 17.74 -0.21
C VAL A 60 -11.23 18.25 0.99
N GLN A 61 -11.01 19.56 1.05
CA GLN A 61 -10.22 20.20 2.12
C GLN A 61 -11.09 20.81 3.23
N ASP A 62 -12.35 21.11 2.90
CA ASP A 62 -13.29 21.70 3.84
C ASP A 62 -13.79 20.63 4.81
N SER A 63 -13.58 20.88 6.11
CA SER A 63 -13.92 19.92 7.17
C SER A 63 -15.42 19.62 7.26
N VAL A 64 -16.29 20.58 6.94
CA VAL A 64 -17.75 20.39 6.97
C VAL A 64 -18.16 19.54 5.77
N LEU A 65 -17.61 19.78 4.59
CA LEU A 65 -17.85 18.94 3.43
C LEU A 65 -17.31 17.53 3.64
N TRP A 66 -16.14 17.37 4.27
CA TRP A 66 -15.51 16.07 4.54
C TRP A 66 -16.40 15.14 5.36
N VAL A 67 -16.92 15.63 6.49
CA VAL A 67 -17.77 14.82 7.39
C VAL A 67 -19.16 14.53 6.82
N ASN A 68 -19.61 15.32 5.83
CA ASN A 68 -20.91 15.15 5.17
C ASN A 68 -20.79 14.45 3.80
N GLN A 69 -19.60 13.95 3.42
CA GLN A 69 -19.47 13.16 2.19
C GLN A 69 -20.24 11.84 2.31
N ASN A 70 -20.81 11.41 1.19
CA ASN A 70 -21.34 10.05 0.99
C ASN A 70 -20.57 9.29 -0.11
N GLU A 71 -19.48 9.87 -0.57
CA GLU A 71 -18.63 9.37 -1.64
C GLU A 71 -17.16 9.46 -1.20
N GLY A 72 -16.29 8.76 -1.91
CA GLY A 72 -14.87 8.80 -1.60
C GLY A 72 -14.27 10.20 -1.77
N ALA A 73 -13.34 10.55 -0.89
CA ALA A 73 -12.61 11.81 -0.92
C ALA A 73 -11.16 11.61 -0.46
N TRP A 74 -10.27 12.48 -0.91
CA TRP A 74 -8.91 12.59 -0.39
C TRP A 74 -8.54 14.03 -0.05
N CYS A 75 -7.51 14.19 0.78
CA CYS A 75 -6.84 15.47 1.01
C CYS A 75 -5.38 15.26 1.42
N TYR A 76 -4.58 16.31 1.35
CA TYR A 76 -3.26 16.28 1.97
C TYR A 76 -3.36 16.52 3.47
N ASN A 77 -2.43 15.95 4.23
CA ASN A 77 -2.30 16.29 5.65
C ASN A 77 -2.17 17.82 5.81
N GLU A 78 -2.95 18.39 6.73
CA GLU A 78 -3.07 19.85 6.93
C GLU A 78 -3.48 20.66 5.68
N ASN A 79 -4.07 20.02 4.67
CA ASN A 79 -4.39 20.60 3.37
C ASN A 79 -3.19 21.25 2.67
N ASN A 80 -1.96 20.77 2.96
CA ASN A 80 -0.73 21.30 2.39
C ASN A 80 -0.16 20.34 1.35
N PRO A 81 -0.11 20.71 0.05
CA PRO A 81 0.42 19.84 -1.01
C PRO A 81 1.86 19.37 -0.81
N VAL A 82 2.68 20.13 -0.08
CA VAL A 82 4.05 19.73 0.25
C VAL A 82 4.09 18.44 1.08
N ASN A 83 3.05 18.22 1.91
CA ASN A 83 2.93 17.02 2.74
C ASN A 83 2.66 15.76 1.91
N GLY A 84 2.16 15.89 0.68
CA GLY A 84 1.91 14.75 -0.22
C GLY A 84 3.17 13.94 -0.53
N ALA A 85 4.32 14.58 -0.63
CA ALA A 85 5.59 13.90 -0.88
C ALA A 85 6.16 13.17 0.35
N VAL A 86 5.72 13.55 1.56
CA VAL A 86 6.25 13.04 2.83
C VAL A 86 5.33 11.98 3.42
N TYR A 87 4.02 12.25 3.43
CA TYR A 87 3.02 11.45 4.12
C TYR A 87 2.01 10.79 3.17
N GLY A 88 2.06 11.09 1.87
CA GLY A 88 1.03 10.68 0.92
C GLY A 88 -0.27 11.47 1.12
N THR A 89 -1.40 10.84 0.81
CA THR A 89 -2.74 11.42 0.92
C THR A 89 -3.58 10.72 1.98
N LEU A 90 -4.44 11.49 2.63
CA LEU A 90 -5.47 10.97 3.53
C LEU A 90 -6.72 10.63 2.73
N TYR A 91 -7.39 9.56 3.13
CA TYR A 91 -8.62 9.07 2.50
C TYR A 91 -9.73 8.94 3.53
N ASN A 92 -10.96 9.21 3.13
CA ASN A 92 -12.11 8.89 3.96
C ASN A 92 -12.49 7.39 3.86
N TRP A 93 -13.39 6.94 4.75
CA TRP A 93 -13.92 5.58 4.75
C TRP A 93 -14.49 5.17 3.38
N TYR A 94 -15.24 6.06 2.74
CA TYR A 94 -15.89 5.77 1.46
C TYR A 94 -14.89 5.46 0.37
N ALA A 95 -13.78 6.20 0.26
CA ALA A 95 -12.72 5.94 -0.72
C ALA A 95 -12.02 4.61 -0.43
N ALA A 96 -11.76 4.31 0.84
CA ALA A 96 -11.08 3.09 1.25
C ALA A 96 -11.94 1.83 1.03
N ASN A 97 -13.27 1.95 1.20
CA ASN A 97 -14.23 0.85 1.08
C ASN A 97 -14.96 0.83 -0.29
N ASP A 98 -14.51 1.64 -1.26
CA ASP A 98 -15.16 1.72 -2.56
C ASP A 98 -14.92 0.45 -3.41
N PRO A 99 -15.95 -0.12 -4.06
CA PRO A 99 -15.80 -1.30 -4.92
C PRO A 99 -14.86 -1.10 -6.12
N ARG A 100 -14.64 0.15 -6.55
CA ARG A 100 -13.68 0.49 -7.62
C ARG A 100 -12.23 0.27 -7.21
N ASN A 101 -11.97 0.08 -5.91
CA ASN A 101 -10.67 -0.17 -5.28
C ASN A 101 -9.67 0.97 -5.44
N ILE A 102 -9.08 1.38 -4.32
CA ILE A 102 -8.05 2.43 -4.28
C ILE A 102 -6.63 1.89 -4.45
N ALA A 103 -6.41 0.61 -4.11
CA ALA A 103 -5.10 -0.02 -4.19
C ALA A 103 -4.72 -0.41 -5.64
N PRO A 104 -3.42 -0.46 -5.98
CA PRO A 104 -2.94 -0.96 -7.27
C PRO A 104 -3.45 -2.36 -7.62
N VAL A 105 -3.41 -2.74 -8.91
CA VAL A 105 -3.80 -4.09 -9.36
C VAL A 105 -2.96 -5.16 -8.65
N GLY A 106 -3.61 -6.17 -8.09
CA GLY A 106 -2.95 -7.25 -7.33
C GLY A 106 -2.62 -6.89 -5.87
N TRP A 107 -2.98 -5.69 -5.44
CA TRP A 107 -2.83 -5.20 -4.07
C TRP A 107 -4.18 -4.85 -3.46
N HIS A 108 -4.24 -4.80 -2.13
CA HIS A 108 -5.43 -4.44 -1.37
C HIS A 108 -5.04 -3.63 -0.13
N LEU A 109 -6.04 -2.97 0.49
CA LEU A 109 -5.85 -2.35 1.79
C LEU A 109 -5.75 -3.44 2.86
N PRO A 110 -4.78 -3.36 3.79
CA PRO A 110 -4.59 -4.40 4.77
C PRO A 110 -5.81 -4.58 5.66
N THR A 111 -6.18 -5.83 5.88
CA THR A 111 -7.17 -6.21 6.88
C THR A 111 -6.56 -6.15 8.29
N ASP A 112 -7.41 -6.15 9.31
CA ASP A 112 -6.95 -6.16 10.71
C ASP A 112 -6.14 -7.44 11.04
N ASP A 113 -6.47 -8.58 10.42
CA ASP A 113 -5.71 -9.83 10.58
C ASP A 113 -4.31 -9.77 9.94
N GLU A 114 -4.16 -9.05 8.82
CA GLU A 114 -2.86 -8.82 8.17
C GLU A 114 -1.98 -7.88 8.99
N TRP A 115 -2.58 -6.83 9.56
CA TRP A 115 -1.92 -5.97 10.54
C TRP A 115 -1.47 -6.75 11.78
N LYS A 116 -2.34 -7.57 12.37
CA LYS A 116 -1.98 -8.45 13.51
C LYS A 116 -0.84 -9.39 13.15
N THR A 117 -0.88 -9.98 11.96
CA THR A 117 0.20 -10.86 11.47
C THR A 117 1.54 -10.09 11.41
N LEU A 118 1.53 -8.85 10.93
CA LEU A 118 2.72 -7.98 10.91
C LEU A 118 3.19 -7.64 12.32
N GLU A 119 2.30 -7.17 13.20
CA GLU A 119 2.60 -6.80 14.57
C GLU A 119 3.22 -7.97 15.36
N ILE A 120 2.64 -9.16 15.22
CA ILE A 120 3.16 -10.38 15.87
C ILE A 120 4.55 -10.73 15.32
N TYR A 121 4.74 -10.63 14.00
CA TYR A 121 6.06 -10.86 13.39
C TYR A 121 7.11 -9.89 13.93
N LEU A 122 6.74 -8.64 14.20
CA LEU A 122 7.60 -7.60 14.77
C LEU A 122 7.79 -7.71 16.31
N GLY A 123 7.22 -8.74 16.94
CA GLY A 123 7.46 -9.06 18.35
C GLY A 123 6.30 -8.74 19.30
N MET A 124 5.13 -8.33 18.79
CA MET A 124 3.94 -8.20 19.63
C MET A 124 3.42 -9.59 20.05
N SER A 125 3.01 -9.75 21.31
CA SER A 125 2.40 -11.01 21.74
C SER A 125 1.02 -11.21 21.07
N PRO A 126 0.62 -12.44 20.71
CA PRO A 126 -0.71 -12.70 20.14
C PRO A 126 -1.86 -12.24 21.05
N ALA A 127 -1.68 -12.33 22.37
CA ALA A 127 -2.66 -11.86 23.34
C ALA A 127 -2.84 -10.33 23.28
N THR A 128 -1.79 -9.57 22.96
CA THR A 128 -1.88 -8.11 22.80
C THR A 128 -2.49 -7.74 21.45
N ALA A 129 -2.04 -8.38 20.37
CA ALA A 129 -2.54 -8.11 19.01
C ALA A 129 -4.05 -8.34 18.91
N ASN A 130 -4.56 -9.40 19.54
CA ASN A 130 -5.99 -9.74 19.53
C ASN A 130 -6.86 -8.86 20.45
N ARG A 131 -6.27 -7.99 21.28
CA ARG A 131 -7.05 -7.08 22.15
C ARG A 131 -7.49 -5.80 21.43
N VAL A 132 -6.85 -5.45 20.32
CA VAL A 132 -7.12 -4.20 19.59
C VAL A 132 -8.20 -4.45 18.52
N ASN A 133 -9.44 -4.65 18.96
CA ASN A 133 -10.61 -4.81 18.07
C ASN A 133 -11.59 -3.62 18.17
N THR A 134 -11.13 -2.41 18.47
CA THR A 134 -12.01 -1.23 18.54
C THR A 134 -11.80 -0.34 17.33
N GLU A 135 -12.84 -0.31 16.49
CA GLU A 135 -13.07 0.51 15.29
C GLU A 135 -12.61 -0.08 13.95
N GLU A 136 -13.62 -0.59 13.22
CA GLU A 136 -13.61 -1.06 11.83
C GLU A 136 -13.32 0.08 10.84
N GLN A 137 -12.31 0.90 11.08
CA GLN A 137 -11.71 1.74 10.05
C GLN A 137 -10.49 0.98 9.50
N PRO A 138 -10.25 0.95 8.18
CA PRO A 138 -9.07 0.31 7.62
C PRO A 138 -7.94 1.16 8.18
N ARG A 139 -7.10 0.60 9.05
CA ARG A 139 -6.02 1.39 9.66
C ARG A 139 -5.19 1.93 8.50
N ALA A 140 -5.34 3.23 8.25
CA ALA A 140 -4.71 3.87 7.12
C ALA A 140 -3.21 3.67 7.26
N MET A 141 -2.53 3.32 6.16
CA MET A 141 -1.08 3.38 6.10
C MET A 141 -0.68 4.85 6.28
N HIS A 142 -0.39 5.24 7.51
CA HIS A 142 0.31 6.48 7.85
C HIS A 142 1.81 6.28 7.80
#